data_AF-F8AC47-F1
#
_entry.id   AF-F8AC47-F1
#
_cell.length_a   1.000
_cell.length_b   1.000
_cell.length_c   1.000
_cell.angle_alpha   90.00
_cell.angle_beta   90.00
_cell.angle_gamma   90.00
#
_symmetry.space_group_name_H-M   'P 1'
#
loop_
_entity.id
_entity.type
_entity.pdbx_description
1 polymer ?
#
loop_
_entity_poly.entity_id
_entity_poly.type
_entity_poly.pdbx_seq_one_letter_code
_entity_poly.pdbx_strand_id
1 'polypeptide(L)' 'MKARAKISQSTDPKVTLTIRIPLKEKIALVEEAKRRNITVTELIRKSLQETLGLSKKGYHWPKPRPLGIKE' A
#
# COMPACT_ATOMS: atom_id res chain seq x y z
N MET A 1 5.45 7.07 -36.04
CA MET A 1 6.02 6.38 -34.88
C MET A 1 5.94 7.31 -33.67
N LYS A 2 5.09 7.05 -32.66
CA LYS A 2 4.99 7.90 -31.45
C LYS A 2 5.85 7.30 -30.34
N ALA A 3 6.83 8.07 -29.86
CA ALA A 3 7.64 7.71 -28.69
C ALA A 3 6.73 7.59 -27.46
N ARG A 4 6.57 6.37 -26.95
CA ARG A 4 5.97 6.13 -25.63
C ARG A 4 7.04 6.43 -24.59
N ALA A 5 6.84 7.46 -23.78
CA ALA A 5 7.63 7.61 -22.55
C ALA A 5 7.39 6.37 -21.69
N LYS A 6 8.43 5.57 -21.46
CA LYS A 6 8.42 4.56 -20.40
C LYS A 6 8.36 5.34 -19.09
N ILE A 7 7.16 5.49 -18.54
CA ILE A 7 7.00 5.89 -17.15
C ILE A 7 7.57 4.70 -16.37
N SER A 8 8.85 4.75 -16.05
CA SER A 8 9.38 3.95 -14.96
C SER A 8 8.67 4.48 -13.72
N GLN A 9 7.51 3.91 -13.41
CA GLN A 9 6.92 4.01 -12.10
C GLN A 9 8.01 3.52 -11.16
N SER A 10 8.74 4.47 -10.58
CA SER A 10 9.61 4.27 -9.46
C SER A 10 8.72 3.71 -8.38
N THR A 11 8.71 2.39 -8.28
CA THR A 11 8.15 1.59 -7.22
C THR A 11 8.40 2.34 -5.92
N ASP A 12 7.33 2.66 -5.19
CA ASP A 12 7.42 3.45 -3.95
C ASP A 12 8.64 3.01 -3.12
N PRO A 13 9.48 3.95 -2.66
CA PRO A 13 10.69 3.58 -1.95
C PRO A 13 10.31 2.73 -0.75
N LYS A 14 10.96 1.55 -0.62
CA LYS A 14 10.74 0.68 0.53
C LYS A 14 11.26 1.38 1.78
N VAL A 15 10.34 1.95 2.55
CA VAL A 15 10.66 2.63 3.82
C VAL A 15 10.65 1.62 4.96
N THR A 16 11.68 1.67 5.81
CA THR A 16 11.76 0.90 7.06
C THR A 16 11.50 1.84 8.23
N LEU A 17 10.54 1.49 9.08
CA LEU A 17 10.22 2.23 10.31
C LEU A 17 10.57 1.38 11.53
N THR A 18 11.28 1.97 12.48
CA THR A 18 11.60 1.33 13.77
C THR A 18 10.67 1.87 14.84
N ILE A 19 9.86 0.99 15.42
CA ILE A 19 8.90 1.34 16.48
C ILE A 19 9.43 0.78 17.80
N ARG A 20 9.47 1.63 18.83
CA ARG A 20 9.81 1.22 20.20
C ARG A 20 8.52 0.92 20.94
N ILE A 21 8.39 -0.32 21.40
CA ILE A 21 7.24 -0.79 22.18
C ILE A 21 7.73 -1.57 23.41
N PRO A 22 6.93 -1.65 24.48
CA PRO A 22 7.20 -2.52 25.62
C PRO A 22 7.35 -3.99 25.22
N LEU A 23 8.13 -4.74 25.99
CA LEU A 23 8.39 -6.15 25.72
C LEU A 23 7.10 -6.98 25.70
N LYS A 24 6.17 -6.71 26.62
CA LYS A 24 4.89 -7.41 26.72
C LYS A 24 4.06 -7.30 25.43
N GLU A 25 3.98 -6.10 24.87
CA GLU A 25 3.27 -5.84 23.61
C GLU A 25 3.95 -6.51 22.42
N LYS A 26 5.29 -6.49 22.39
CA LYS A 26 6.06 -7.19 21.36
C LYS A 26 5.78 -8.70 21.37
N ILE A 27 5.70 -9.31 22.55
CA ILE A 27 5.40 -10.75 22.69
C ILE A 27 4.00 -11.04 22.12
N ALA A 28 2.99 -10.27 22.52
CA ALA A 28 1.62 -10.44 22.04
C ALA A 28 1.54 -10.33 20.50
N LEU A 29 2.22 -9.34 19.90
CA LEU A 29 2.29 -9.20 18.43
C LEU A 29 2.91 -10.41 17.73
N VAL A 30 3.97 -10.98 18.32
CA VAL A 30 4.64 -12.16 17.75
C VAL A 30 3.75 -13.40 17.86
N GLU A 31 3.07 -13.60 18.99
CA GLU A 31 2.13 -14.71 19.17
C GLU A 31 0.95 -14.62 18.19
N GLU A 32 0.41 -13.43 18.00
CA GLU A 32 -0.69 -13.22 17.06
C GLU A 32 -0.27 -13.45 15.61
N ALA A 33 0.92 -12.98 15.22
CA ALA A 33 1.48 -13.25 13.89
C ALA A 33 1.69 -14.75 13.65
N LYS A 34 2.20 -15.49 14.65
CA LYS A 34 2.32 -16.96 14.60
C LYS A 34 0.97 -17.64 14.45
N ARG A 35 -0.03 -17.25 15.24
CA ARG A 35 -1.39 -17.82 15.18
C ARG A 35 -2.03 -17.66 13.80
N ARG A 36 -1.79 -16.54 13.14
CA ARG A 36 -2.30 -16.23 11.79
C ARG A 36 -1.39 -16.72 10.66
N ASN A 37 -0.24 -17.34 10.98
CA ASN A 37 0.75 -17.82 10.04
C ASN A 37 1.23 -16.74 9.04
N ILE A 38 1.43 -15.52 9.54
CA ILE A 38 1.92 -14.36 8.76
C ILE A 38 3.08 -13.67 9.46
N THR A 39 3.78 -12.79 8.75
CA THR A 39 4.85 -11.99 9.35
C THR A 39 4.30 -10.84 10.20
N VAL A 40 5.03 -10.44 11.25
CA VAL A 40 4.63 -9.31 12.12
C VAL A 40 4.45 -8.02 11.33
N THR A 41 5.32 -7.78 10.34
CA THR A 41 5.25 -6.59 9.48
C THR A 41 3.99 -6.59 8.62
N GLU A 42 3.55 -7.76 8.16
CA GLU A 42 2.34 -7.90 7.36
C GLU A 42 1.07 -7.84 8.20
N LEU A 43 1.10 -8.35 9.43
CA LEU A 43 0.05 -8.16 10.43
C LEU A 43 -0.17 -6.66 10.69
N ILE A 44 0.90 -5.91 10.94
CA ILE A 44 0.86 -4.46 11.15
C ILE A 44 0.34 -3.75 9.89
N ARG A 45 0.84 -4.14 8.71
CA ARG A 45 0.41 -3.53 7.44
C ARG A 45 -1.08 -3.70 7.20
N LYS A 46 -1.63 -4.91 7.39
CA LYS A 46 -3.07 -5.17 7.22
C LYS A 46 -3.91 -4.40 8.23
N SER A 47 -3.50 -4.41 9.50
CA SER A 47 -4.18 -3.67 10.55
C SER A 47 -4.21 -2.16 10.27
N LEU A 48 -3.10 -1.59 9.76
CA LEU A 48 -3.05 -0.20 9.33
C LEU A 48 -3.93 0.08 8.11
N GLN A 49 -3.98 -0.83 7.14
CA GLN A 49 -4.86 -0.69 5.97
C GLN A 49 -6.34 -0.73 6.36
N GLU A 50 -6.71 -1.63 7.27
CA GLU A 50 -8.07 -1.78 7.81
C GLU A 50 -8.48 -0.55 8.62
N THR A 51 -7.63 -0.09 9.54
CA THR A 51 -7.92 1.07 10.40
C THR A 51 -7.98 2.39 9.64
N LEU A 52 -7.10 2.59 8.67
CA LEU A 52 -7.11 3.80 7.83
C LEU A 52 -8.19 3.76 6.74
N GLY A 53 -8.96 2.66 6.63
CA GLY A 53 -9.95 2.50 5.58
C GLY A 53 -9.36 2.61 4.17
N LEU A 54 -8.05 2.34 4.04
CA LEU A 54 -7.32 2.35 2.77
C LEU A 54 -7.65 1.05 1.99
N SER A 55 -8.94 0.81 1.79
CA SER A 55 -9.38 0.06 0.62
C SER A 55 -8.68 0.69 -0.58
N LYS A 56 -8.04 -0.12 -1.43
CA LYS A 56 -7.49 0.30 -2.71
C LYS A 56 -8.61 1.05 -3.45
N LYS A 57 -8.69 2.38 -3.31
CA LYS A 57 -9.52 3.22 -4.15
C LYS A 57 -8.96 3.01 -5.53
N GLY A 58 -9.61 2.13 -6.30
CA GLY A 58 -9.35 1.97 -7.72
C GLY A 58 -9.50 3.37 -8.30
N TYR A 59 -8.38 4.02 -8.57
CA TYR A 59 -8.38 5.35 -9.16
C TYR A 59 -8.89 5.14 -10.58
N HIS A 60 -10.21 5.23 -10.76
CA HIS A 60 -10.83 5.25 -12.06
C HIS A 60 -10.54 6.62 -12.63
N TRP A 61 -9.36 6.76 -13.24
CA TRP A 61 -9.09 7.90 -14.09
C TRP A 61 -10.18 7.91 -15.16
N PRO A 62 -10.98 8.99 -15.25
CA PRO A 62 -11.99 9.08 -16.30
C PRO A 62 -11.28 8.96 -17.65
N LYS A 63 -11.87 8.19 -18.57
CA LYS A 63 -11.34 8.10 -19.94
C LYS A 63 -11.13 9.54 -20.47
N PRO A 64 -9.93 9.90 -20.95
CA PRO A 64 -9.68 11.25 -21.43
C PRO A 64 -10.65 11.57 -22.56
N ARG A 65 -11.32 12.73 -22.46
CA ARG A 65 -12.11 13.23 -23.59
C ARG A 65 -11.16 13.62 -24.72
N PRO A 66 -11.46 13.24 -25.97
CA PRO A 66 -10.70 13.74 -27.11
C PRO A 66 -10.87 15.26 -27.19
N LEU A 67 -9.78 16.00 -27.05
CA LEU A 67 -9.74 17.44 -27.32
C LEU A 67 -9.81 17.61 -28.85
N GLY A 68 -10.91 18.16 -29.36
CA GLY A 68 -11.01 18.53 -30.78
C GLY A 68 -12.27 18.09 -31.54
N ILE A 69 -13.30 17.53 -30.88
CA ILE A 69 -14.59 17.35 -31.55
C ILE A 69 -15.37 18.66 -31.41
N LYS A 70 -15.33 19.48 -32.47
CA LYS A 70 -16.33 20.53 -32.69
C LYS A 70 -17.59 19.86 -33.22
N GLU A 71 -18.75 20.24 -32.66
CA GLU A 71 -20.08 19.91 -33.20
C GLU A 71 -20.25 20.42 -34.63
#